data_AF-A0A1H7Z9V1-F1
#
_entry.id   AF-A0A1H7Z9V1-F1
#
_cell.length_a   1.000
_cell.length_b   1.000
_cell.length_c   1.000
_cell.angle_alpha   90.00
_cell.angle_beta   90.00
_cell.angle_gamma   90.00
#
_symmetry.space_group_name_H-M   'P 1'
#
loop_
_entity.id
_entity.type
_entity.pdbx_description
1 polymer ?
#
loop_
_entity_poly.entity_id
_entity_poly.type
_entity_poly.pdbx_seq_one_letter_code
_entity_poly.pdbx_strand_id
1 'polypeptide(L)'
;MKKALITGVFGQDGSFLSEFLLEKGYEVYGADVRIMDNPPDYFIKLFANPNFYTQTVDLTDTQSVLNLVMEVRPDEIYNFAAQSNVKVSFDKPELTSNIDALGVLRILEAIRQAGLTDSCRFFQASTSAMFGNATEVPEDENTPLHPNDPYAISKVYGYWMTQMYRKAYKMFVCNGILFNHESERRPEIFVTCKIASAASRIAQGLQDKLSLGNLNALRDWGYAKDYVECMWLMLQQEEADDYVIATGEQHSVREFCSLAFKEVGIDLEWQGEGMDEKGIDKESGKTVVEVDPLFFRPIEANQMYGNPSKAKNVLGWNPRKTSFEQLVQTMVRQQIKVVRKQIAEKRTHSEELPARLDLAGTWIDQPFVSKLAPGWAITISLEPTFEVKPRYGLGTSIRDAIKKIWPKQIPDMDPEMLARLVFCFENNPEKTDGMLSGAQDAIGICMPGLARHYYNQHYWPERIESNDDEGILTWLEDHLCMIPMFPRRPNCNLMAGKKIIKPVVENLAKAAENCWKCIMDRDLNGFASSFRESFEAQIELFPGMIQPGVQEYIDKYSKIPGVLAWKISGAGGGGYLVLVCHSRSDFPAGAVDVYIRRGKI
;
A
#
# COMPACT_ATOMS: atom_id res chain seq x y z
N MET A 1 21.50 5.31 26.25
CA MET A 1 20.27 5.23 25.44
C MET A 1 19.28 4.39 26.23
N LYS A 2 17.97 4.71 26.24
CA LYS A 2 16.99 3.84 26.91
C LYS A 2 16.77 2.58 26.07
N LYS A 3 16.65 1.42 26.70
CA LYS A 3 16.36 0.14 26.05
C LYS A 3 14.90 -0.25 26.26
N ALA A 4 14.18 -0.43 25.17
CA ALA A 4 12.82 -0.97 25.19
C ALA A 4 12.80 -2.40 24.67
N LEU A 5 12.17 -3.31 25.41
CA LEU A 5 11.88 -4.67 24.95
C LEU A 5 10.38 -4.79 24.63
N ILE A 6 10.06 -5.19 23.41
CA ILE A 6 8.68 -5.29 22.91
C ILE A 6 8.41 -6.76 22.56
N THR A 7 7.50 -7.42 23.29
CA THR A 7 7.02 -8.76 22.89
C THR A 7 5.89 -8.61 21.87
N GLY A 8 5.79 -9.53 20.91
CA GLY A 8 4.81 -9.44 19.83
C GLY A 8 5.14 -8.30 18.87
N VAL A 9 6.44 -8.05 18.64
CA VAL A 9 6.95 -6.90 17.88
C VAL A 9 6.44 -6.89 16.44
N PHE A 10 6.17 -8.06 15.85
CA PHE A 10 5.66 -8.16 14.49
C PHE A 10 4.14 -7.97 14.38
N GLY A 11 3.46 -7.77 15.52
CA GLY A 11 2.06 -7.36 15.57
C GLY A 11 1.86 -5.89 15.19
N GLN A 12 0.60 -5.49 15.05
CA GLN A 12 0.19 -4.11 14.74
C GLN A 12 0.85 -3.11 15.72
N ASP A 13 0.60 -3.27 17.01
CA ASP A 13 0.99 -2.28 18.01
C ASP A 13 2.50 -2.29 18.24
N GLY A 14 3.10 -3.48 18.23
CA GLY A 14 4.56 -3.65 18.31
C GLY A 14 5.29 -2.94 17.18
N SER A 15 4.77 -3.00 15.95
CA SER A 15 5.36 -2.30 14.80
C SER A 15 5.30 -0.78 14.93
N PHE A 16 4.15 -0.22 15.34
CA PHE A 16 4.01 1.24 15.52
C PHE A 16 4.80 1.74 16.73
N LEU A 17 4.80 1.00 17.83
CA LEU A 17 5.57 1.38 19.01
C LEU A 17 7.08 1.35 18.70
N SER A 18 7.55 0.37 17.93
CA SER A 18 8.96 0.31 17.52
C SER A 18 9.37 1.57 16.76
N GLU A 19 8.58 1.99 15.75
CA GLU A 19 8.82 3.23 15.02
C GLU A 19 8.84 4.44 15.95
N PHE A 20 7.83 4.55 16.82
CA PHE A 20 7.67 5.67 17.76
C PHE A 20 8.84 5.78 18.76
N LEU A 21 9.33 4.66 19.29
CA LEU A 21 10.43 4.65 20.25
C LEU A 21 11.79 4.90 19.57
N LEU A 22 12.01 4.38 18.37
CA LEU A 22 13.21 4.67 17.58
C LEU A 22 13.31 6.16 17.24
N GLU A 23 12.19 6.80 16.87
CA GLU A 23 12.12 8.25 16.66
C GLU A 23 12.47 9.06 17.93
N LYS A 24 12.21 8.48 19.12
CA LYS A 24 12.60 9.06 20.42
C LYS A 24 14.03 8.72 20.84
N GLY A 25 14.80 8.01 20.02
CA GLY A 25 16.18 7.65 20.30
C GLY A 25 16.34 6.50 21.31
N TYR A 26 15.43 5.54 21.31
CA TYR A 26 15.58 4.29 22.07
C TYR A 26 16.42 3.27 21.28
N GLU A 27 17.04 2.33 22.01
CA GLU A 27 17.38 1.01 21.47
C GLU A 27 16.15 0.12 21.64
N VAL A 28 15.65 -0.44 20.53
CA VAL A 28 14.44 -1.26 20.53
C VAL A 28 14.81 -2.71 20.26
N TYR A 29 14.48 -3.57 21.22
CA TYR A 29 14.61 -5.02 21.13
C TYR A 29 13.22 -5.61 20.92
N GLY A 30 12.99 -6.23 19.78
CA GLY A 30 11.77 -6.94 19.44
C GLY A 30 11.86 -8.43 19.74
N ALA A 31 10.83 -8.99 20.34
CA ALA A 31 10.71 -10.42 20.61
C ALA A 31 9.42 -10.98 20.00
N ASP A 32 9.53 -12.09 19.26
CA ASP A 32 8.39 -12.80 18.68
C ASP A 32 8.72 -14.29 18.50
N VAL A 33 7.72 -15.15 18.29
CA VAL A 33 7.91 -16.61 18.14
C VAL A 33 8.61 -16.99 16.84
N ARG A 34 8.68 -16.08 15.87
CA ARG A 34 9.37 -16.25 14.60
C ARG A 34 9.72 -14.91 13.97
N ILE A 35 10.83 -14.88 13.23
CA ILE A 35 11.18 -13.75 12.36
C ILE A 35 10.39 -13.85 11.05
N MET A 36 10.03 -12.70 10.46
CA MET A 36 9.27 -12.66 9.20
C MET A 36 10.14 -13.05 8.01
N ASP A 37 9.72 -14.06 7.24
CA ASP A 37 10.44 -14.47 6.01
C ASP A 37 10.30 -13.44 4.88
N ASN A 38 9.13 -12.82 4.75
CA ASN A 38 8.81 -11.80 3.73
C ASN A 38 8.19 -10.56 4.41
N PRO A 39 9.02 -9.68 4.99
CA PRO A 39 8.51 -8.52 5.69
C PRO A 39 7.94 -7.48 4.70
N PRO A 40 6.77 -6.89 5.01
CA PRO A 40 6.30 -5.67 4.35
C PRO A 40 7.33 -4.52 4.42
N ASP A 41 7.26 -3.58 3.48
CA ASP A 41 8.21 -2.46 3.34
C ASP A 41 8.45 -1.66 4.64
N TYR A 42 7.43 -1.51 5.48
CA TYR A 42 7.57 -0.81 6.76
C TYR A 42 8.45 -1.57 7.76
N PHE A 43 8.44 -2.91 7.76
CA PHE A 43 9.38 -3.70 8.56
C PHE A 43 10.79 -3.70 7.97
N ILE A 44 10.94 -3.62 6.64
CA ILE A 44 12.27 -3.46 6.02
C ILE A 44 12.97 -2.20 6.55
N LYS A 45 12.22 -1.09 6.67
CA LYS A 45 12.74 0.15 7.27
C LYS A 45 13.16 -0.03 8.73
N LEU A 46 12.39 -0.79 9.52
CA LEU A 46 12.73 -1.11 10.91
C LEU A 46 14.01 -1.95 10.97
N PHE A 47 14.12 -3.01 10.18
CA PHE A 47 15.32 -3.87 10.15
C PHE A 47 16.58 -3.15 9.68
N ALA A 48 16.43 -2.13 8.83
CA ALA A 48 17.54 -1.28 8.40
C ALA A 48 18.02 -0.30 9.48
N ASN A 49 17.27 -0.11 10.57
CA ASN A 49 17.64 0.79 11.65
C ASN A 49 18.69 0.13 12.56
N PRO A 50 19.86 0.76 12.80
CA PRO A 50 20.94 0.16 13.59
C PRO A 50 20.60 -0.04 15.07
N ASN A 51 19.55 0.62 15.57
CA ASN A 51 19.08 0.54 16.95
C ASN A 51 17.87 -0.39 17.11
N PHE A 52 17.50 -1.13 16.06
CA PHE A 52 16.43 -2.13 16.10
C PHE A 52 17.01 -3.54 16.05
N TYR A 53 16.72 -4.34 17.07
CA TYR A 53 17.21 -5.72 17.22
C TYR A 53 16.02 -6.66 17.33
N THR A 54 16.14 -7.90 16.86
CA THR A 54 15.08 -8.90 17.00
C THR A 54 15.59 -10.22 17.53
N GLN A 55 14.82 -10.87 18.40
CA GLN A 55 15.10 -12.19 18.95
C GLN A 55 13.87 -13.10 18.87
N THR A 56 14.11 -14.40 18.67
CA THR A 56 13.05 -15.40 18.66
C THR A 56 12.78 -15.87 20.09
N VAL A 57 11.61 -15.55 20.63
CA VAL A 57 11.21 -15.92 22.01
C VAL A 57 9.74 -16.31 22.05
N ASP A 58 9.45 -17.41 22.73
CA ASP A 58 8.10 -17.90 22.98
C ASP A 58 7.73 -17.69 24.45
N LEU A 59 6.61 -17.01 24.71
CA LEU A 59 6.14 -16.73 26.07
C LEU A 59 5.68 -17.98 26.84
N THR A 60 5.59 -19.13 26.19
CA THR A 60 5.34 -20.42 26.86
C THR A 60 6.59 -21.02 27.49
N ASP A 61 7.79 -20.57 27.07
CA ASP A 61 9.08 -21.02 27.61
C ASP A 61 9.64 -20.02 28.64
N THR A 62 9.53 -20.39 29.91
CA THR A 62 10.03 -19.60 31.04
C THR A 62 11.53 -19.30 30.93
N GLN A 63 12.35 -20.25 30.47
CA GLN A 63 13.80 -20.05 30.42
C GLN A 63 14.18 -19.09 29.30
N SER A 64 13.52 -19.19 28.15
CA SER A 64 13.73 -18.26 27.03
C SER A 64 13.38 -16.82 27.41
N VAL A 65 12.23 -16.61 28.07
CA VAL A 65 11.83 -15.29 28.57
C VAL A 65 12.81 -14.74 29.60
N LEU A 66 13.27 -15.56 30.54
CA LEU A 66 14.26 -15.15 31.54
C LEU A 66 15.59 -14.75 30.90
N ASN A 67 16.10 -15.57 29.96
CA ASN A 67 17.35 -15.29 29.26
C ASN A 67 17.28 -13.98 28.48
N LEU A 68 16.19 -13.74 27.75
CA LEU A 68 15.93 -12.50 27.02
C LEU A 68 16.03 -11.27 27.93
N VAL A 69 15.32 -11.30 29.07
CA VAL A 69 15.32 -10.17 30.02
C VAL A 69 16.70 -9.97 30.66
N MET A 70 17.41 -11.05 31.00
CA MET A 70 18.77 -10.97 31.56
C MET A 70 19.81 -10.44 30.57
N GLU A 71 19.69 -10.79 29.28
CA GLU A 71 20.59 -10.34 28.22
C GLU A 71 20.34 -8.87 27.86
N VAL A 72 19.08 -8.50 27.61
CA VAL A 72 18.73 -7.14 27.18
C VAL A 72 18.87 -6.13 28.32
N ARG A 73 18.49 -6.54 29.55
CA ARG A 73 18.34 -5.68 30.73
C ARG A 73 17.56 -4.39 30.39
N PRO A 74 16.30 -4.48 29.96
CA PRO A 74 15.54 -3.35 29.45
C PRO A 74 15.18 -2.33 30.54
N ASP A 75 15.07 -1.06 30.16
CA ASP A 75 14.52 0.01 30.99
C ASP A 75 12.98 0.02 30.91
N GLU A 76 12.42 -0.34 29.75
CA GLU A 76 10.98 -0.42 29.51
C GLU A 76 10.64 -1.74 28.81
N ILE A 77 9.60 -2.44 29.26
CA ILE A 77 9.06 -3.65 28.62
C ILE A 77 7.61 -3.39 28.23
N TYR A 78 7.26 -3.67 26.97
CA TYR A 78 5.90 -3.61 26.44
C TYR A 78 5.45 -5.00 26.02
N ASN A 79 4.46 -5.56 26.72
CA ASN A 79 4.00 -6.92 26.48
C ASN A 79 2.77 -6.95 25.54
N PHE A 80 2.99 -7.07 24.23
CA PHE A 80 1.91 -7.22 23.23
C PHE A 80 1.70 -8.65 22.74
N ALA A 81 2.66 -9.56 22.95
CA ALA A 81 2.50 -10.95 22.52
C ALA A 81 1.29 -11.60 23.20
N ALA A 82 0.41 -12.15 22.37
CA ALA A 82 -0.84 -12.78 22.79
C ALA A 82 -1.41 -13.66 21.67
N GLN A 83 -2.17 -14.69 22.04
CA GLN A 83 -3.18 -15.27 21.16
C GLN A 83 -4.40 -14.33 21.16
N SER A 84 -4.38 -13.30 20.33
CA SER A 84 -5.33 -12.19 20.38
C SER A 84 -6.67 -12.41 19.66
N ASN A 85 -6.89 -13.59 19.07
CA ASN A 85 -8.14 -13.90 18.39
C ASN A 85 -9.15 -14.54 19.35
N VAL A 86 -10.18 -13.76 19.67
CA VAL A 86 -11.27 -14.18 20.57
C VAL A 86 -11.98 -15.44 20.09
N LYS A 87 -12.26 -15.58 18.79
CA LYS A 87 -12.94 -16.78 18.26
C LYS A 87 -12.06 -18.02 18.41
N VAL A 88 -10.77 -17.94 18.08
CA VAL A 88 -9.81 -19.05 18.22
C VAL A 88 -9.61 -19.46 19.68
N SER A 89 -9.83 -18.54 20.63
CA SER A 89 -9.68 -18.84 22.06
C SER A 89 -10.66 -19.91 22.58
N PHE A 90 -11.84 -20.04 21.95
CA PHE A 90 -12.77 -21.13 22.26
C PHE A 90 -12.26 -22.49 21.79
N ASP A 91 -11.55 -22.53 20.66
CA ASP A 91 -10.98 -23.75 20.10
C ASP A 91 -9.68 -24.16 20.82
N LYS A 92 -8.91 -23.17 21.29
CA LYS A 92 -7.59 -23.36 21.93
C LYS A 92 -7.47 -22.62 23.27
N PRO A 93 -8.32 -22.92 24.27
CA PRO A 93 -8.35 -22.18 25.53
C PRO A 93 -7.10 -22.40 26.38
N GLU A 94 -6.53 -23.61 26.39
CA GLU A 94 -5.30 -23.92 27.13
C GLU A 94 -4.10 -23.13 26.58
N LEU A 95 -3.90 -23.16 25.26
CA LEU A 95 -2.83 -22.41 24.62
C LEU A 95 -2.98 -20.90 24.85
N THR A 96 -4.21 -20.38 24.72
CA THR A 96 -4.52 -18.97 24.98
C THR A 96 -4.16 -18.60 26.42
N SER A 97 -4.54 -19.44 27.41
CA SER A 97 -4.21 -19.21 28.82
C SER A 97 -2.71 -19.29 29.08
N ASN A 98 -2.02 -20.24 28.46
CA ASN A 98 -0.58 -20.42 28.65
C ASN A 98 0.23 -19.22 28.16
N ILE A 99 -0.23 -18.54 27.10
CA ILE A 99 0.41 -17.34 26.55
C ILE A 99 -0.08 -16.09 27.29
N ASP A 100 -1.38 -15.83 27.26
CA ASP A 100 -1.96 -14.53 27.65
C ASP A 100 -2.06 -14.32 29.16
N ALA A 101 -2.10 -15.42 29.94
CA ALA A 101 -2.10 -15.38 31.40
C ALA A 101 -0.71 -15.72 31.95
N LEU A 102 -0.22 -16.95 31.72
CA LEU A 102 1.05 -17.39 32.30
C LEU A 102 2.27 -16.71 31.67
N GLY A 103 2.20 -16.27 30.41
CA GLY A 103 3.27 -15.47 29.79
C GLY A 103 3.51 -14.15 30.52
N VAL A 104 2.45 -13.49 30.99
CA VAL A 104 2.56 -12.26 31.82
C VAL A 104 3.30 -12.55 33.11
N LEU A 105 2.92 -13.62 33.82
CA LEU A 105 3.61 -14.05 35.03
C LEU A 105 5.10 -14.33 34.77
N ARG A 106 5.43 -15.02 33.67
CA ARG A 106 6.83 -15.32 33.32
C ARG A 106 7.65 -14.07 33.10
N ILE A 107 7.12 -13.05 32.43
CA ILE A 107 7.83 -11.78 32.22
C ILE A 107 8.01 -11.04 33.56
N LEU A 108 6.96 -10.94 34.37
CA LEU A 108 7.03 -10.30 35.69
C LEU A 108 8.08 -10.97 36.61
N GLU A 109 8.10 -12.31 36.62
CA GLU A 109 9.12 -13.07 37.34
C GLU A 109 10.51 -12.90 36.75
N ALA A 110 10.65 -12.83 35.42
CA ALA A 110 11.93 -12.59 34.77
C ALA A 110 12.52 -11.24 35.17
N ILE A 111 11.72 -10.17 35.23
CA ILE A 111 12.15 -8.85 35.73
C ILE A 111 12.67 -8.96 37.17
N ARG A 112 11.92 -9.64 38.05
CA ARG A 112 12.27 -9.81 39.46
C ARG A 112 13.56 -10.62 39.63
N GLN A 113 13.69 -11.74 38.92
CA GLN A 113 14.85 -12.63 38.99
C GLN A 113 16.11 -12.02 38.35
N ALA A 114 15.95 -11.15 37.33
CA ALA A 114 17.05 -10.40 36.73
C ALA A 114 17.55 -9.22 37.61
N GLY A 115 16.91 -8.98 38.76
CA GLY A 115 17.22 -7.88 39.67
C GLY A 115 16.88 -6.50 39.09
N LEU A 116 15.80 -6.42 38.30
CA LEU A 116 15.37 -5.20 37.60
C LEU A 116 14.12 -4.54 38.20
N THR A 117 13.68 -4.99 39.39
CA THR A 117 12.48 -4.51 40.09
C THR A 117 12.41 -2.98 40.23
N ASP A 118 13.54 -2.33 40.48
CA ASP A 118 13.60 -0.87 40.74
C ASP A 118 13.96 -0.04 39.51
N SER A 119 14.36 -0.68 38.41
CA SER A 119 14.91 0.01 37.22
C SER A 119 14.11 -0.21 35.94
N CYS A 120 13.33 -1.29 35.86
CA CYS A 120 12.54 -1.63 34.68
C CYS A 120 11.06 -1.27 34.87
N ARG A 121 10.48 -0.61 33.88
CA ARG A 121 9.05 -0.26 33.82
C ARG A 121 8.33 -1.21 32.87
N PHE A 122 7.19 -1.77 33.28
CA PHE A 122 6.45 -2.77 32.50
C PHE A 122 5.06 -2.29 32.14
N PHE A 123 4.72 -2.39 30.85
CA PHE A 123 3.41 -2.16 30.30
C PHE A 123 2.75 -3.49 29.92
N GLN A 124 1.60 -3.78 30.52
CA GLN A 124 0.74 -4.89 30.15
C GLN A 124 -0.36 -4.43 29.20
N ALA A 125 -0.44 -5.08 28.03
CA ALA A 125 -1.58 -4.93 27.12
C ALA A 125 -2.79 -5.71 27.65
N SER A 126 -3.58 -5.06 28.51
CA SER A 126 -4.93 -5.47 28.87
C SER A 126 -5.95 -5.00 27.82
N THR A 127 -7.23 -5.26 28.02
CA THR A 127 -8.25 -5.08 26.97
C THR A 127 -9.64 -4.81 27.52
N SER A 128 -10.44 -4.05 26.78
CA SER A 128 -11.87 -3.88 27.02
C SER A 128 -12.65 -5.19 27.01
N ALA A 129 -12.13 -6.27 26.40
CA ALA A 129 -12.78 -7.58 26.43
C ALA A 129 -12.96 -8.13 27.86
N MET A 130 -12.16 -7.66 28.81
CA MET A 130 -12.30 -8.00 30.24
C MET A 130 -13.62 -7.50 30.84
N PHE A 131 -14.22 -6.44 30.28
CA PHE A 131 -15.53 -5.94 30.71
C PHE A 131 -16.69 -6.80 30.19
N GLY A 132 -16.51 -7.49 29.06
CA GLY A 132 -17.52 -8.38 28.46
C GLY A 132 -18.88 -7.72 28.31
N ASN A 133 -19.87 -8.16 29.10
CA ASN A 133 -21.21 -7.56 29.15
C ASN A 133 -21.35 -6.72 30.44
N ALA A 134 -20.52 -5.70 30.57
CA ALA A 134 -20.55 -4.81 31.72
C ALA A 134 -21.92 -4.13 31.84
N THR A 135 -22.37 -3.94 33.09
CA THR A 135 -23.61 -3.25 33.42
C THR A 135 -23.44 -1.73 33.49
N GLU A 136 -22.20 -1.27 33.68
CA GLU A 136 -21.85 0.15 33.77
C GLU A 136 -21.26 0.60 32.43
N VAL A 137 -21.84 1.66 31.86
CA VAL A 137 -21.50 2.15 30.52
C VAL A 137 -21.55 3.69 30.56
N PRO A 138 -20.53 4.42 30.04
CA PRO A 138 -19.26 3.92 29.51
C PRO A 138 -18.39 3.25 30.57
N GLU A 139 -17.58 2.27 30.18
CA GLU A 139 -16.68 1.56 31.10
C GLU A 139 -15.43 2.40 31.43
N ASP A 140 -15.04 2.42 32.70
CA ASP A 140 -13.82 3.08 33.20
C ASP A 140 -12.93 2.12 34.02
N GLU A 141 -11.86 2.63 34.63
CA GLU A 141 -10.91 1.80 35.40
C GLU A 141 -11.53 1.12 36.65
N ASN A 142 -12.69 1.59 37.12
CA ASN A 142 -13.39 1.06 38.28
C ASN A 142 -14.52 0.09 37.91
N THR A 143 -14.91 0.04 36.63
CA THR A 143 -15.95 -0.85 36.15
C THR A 143 -15.60 -2.33 36.44
N PRO A 144 -16.50 -3.10 37.08
CA PRO A 144 -16.25 -4.51 37.37
C PRO A 144 -15.98 -5.35 36.11
N LEU A 145 -14.99 -6.26 36.19
CA LEU A 145 -14.63 -7.15 35.09
C LEU A 145 -15.62 -8.32 34.98
N HIS A 146 -16.15 -8.56 33.78
CA HIS A 146 -17.12 -9.63 33.48
C HIS A 146 -16.76 -10.33 32.14
N PRO A 147 -15.64 -11.07 32.08
CA PRO A 147 -15.16 -11.66 30.82
C PRO A 147 -16.10 -12.75 30.28
N ASN A 148 -16.30 -12.79 28.96
CA ASN A 148 -17.24 -13.69 28.29
C ASN A 148 -16.58 -14.80 27.45
N ASP A 149 -15.25 -14.83 27.38
CA ASP A 149 -14.50 -15.76 26.53
C ASP A 149 -13.14 -16.13 27.16
N PRO A 150 -12.54 -17.27 26.74
CA PRO A 150 -11.25 -17.72 27.29
C PRO A 150 -10.10 -16.73 27.14
N TYR A 151 -10.09 -15.93 26.08
CA TYR A 151 -9.12 -14.85 25.89
C TYR A 151 -9.27 -13.76 26.95
N ALA A 152 -10.49 -13.26 27.15
CA ALA A 152 -10.79 -12.24 28.15
C ALA A 152 -10.49 -12.74 29.58
N ILE A 153 -10.83 -14.00 29.90
CA ILE A 153 -10.49 -14.63 31.19
C ILE A 153 -8.98 -14.64 31.40
N SER A 154 -8.20 -15.01 30.38
CA SER A 154 -6.74 -15.03 30.44
C SER A 154 -6.17 -13.63 30.67
N LYS A 155 -6.73 -12.61 29.99
CA LYS A 155 -6.34 -11.21 30.17
C LYS A 155 -6.70 -10.66 31.56
N VAL A 156 -7.81 -11.10 32.16
CA VAL A 156 -8.15 -10.77 33.56
C VAL A 156 -7.09 -11.29 34.54
N TYR A 157 -6.57 -12.51 34.32
CA TYR A 157 -5.43 -13.00 35.11
C TYR A 157 -4.21 -12.09 34.96
N GLY A 158 -3.81 -11.78 33.72
CA GLY A 158 -2.66 -10.90 33.44
C GLY A 158 -2.81 -9.52 34.09
N TYR A 159 -4.01 -8.94 34.02
CA TYR A 159 -4.36 -7.67 34.67
C TYR A 159 -4.13 -7.71 36.18
N TRP A 160 -4.69 -8.73 36.86
CA TRP A 160 -4.58 -8.86 38.31
C TRP A 160 -3.17 -9.23 38.76
N MET A 161 -2.45 -10.06 38.01
CA MET A 161 -1.05 -10.37 38.31
C MET A 161 -0.17 -9.12 38.23
N THR A 162 -0.36 -8.29 37.22
CA THR A 162 0.34 -7.00 37.09
C THR A 162 0.06 -6.11 38.30
N GLN A 163 -1.21 -5.98 38.70
CA GLN A 163 -1.59 -5.23 39.90
C GLN A 163 -0.97 -5.81 41.19
N MET A 164 -0.90 -7.13 41.32
CA MET A 164 -0.29 -7.77 42.49
C MET A 164 1.20 -7.49 42.57
N TYR A 165 1.93 -7.54 41.45
CA TYR A 165 3.38 -7.28 41.42
C TYR A 165 3.70 -5.81 41.74
N ARG A 166 2.86 -4.87 41.30
CA ARG A 166 2.92 -3.46 41.72
C ARG A 166 2.78 -3.33 43.24
N LYS A 167 1.77 -3.98 43.83
CA LYS A 167 1.44 -3.85 45.26
C LYS A 167 2.47 -4.54 46.16
N ALA A 168 2.82 -5.78 45.84
CA ALA A 168 3.66 -6.65 46.66
C ALA A 168 5.15 -6.36 46.52
N TYR A 169 5.64 -6.09 45.30
CA TYR A 169 7.07 -5.92 45.02
C TYR A 169 7.45 -4.48 44.68
N LYS A 170 6.49 -3.54 44.69
CA LYS A 170 6.71 -2.11 44.39
C LYS A 170 7.30 -1.86 43.00
N MET A 171 7.08 -2.78 42.08
CA MET A 171 7.51 -2.64 40.69
C MET A 171 6.69 -1.57 39.97
N PHE A 172 7.33 -0.81 39.06
CA PHE A 172 6.62 0.08 38.14
C PHE A 172 5.99 -0.75 37.03
N VAL A 173 4.78 -1.25 37.26
CA VAL A 173 4.04 -2.07 36.28
C VAL A 173 2.62 -1.54 36.11
N CYS A 174 2.17 -1.27 34.89
CA CYS A 174 0.84 -0.71 34.61
C CYS A 174 0.06 -1.55 33.59
N ASN A 175 -1.27 -1.50 33.67
CA ASN A 175 -2.18 -2.05 32.68
C ASN A 175 -2.75 -0.93 31.81
N GLY A 176 -2.52 -1.01 30.50
CA GLY A 176 -3.36 -0.31 29.55
C GLY A 176 -4.62 -1.14 29.30
N ILE A 177 -5.80 -0.61 29.61
CA ILE A 177 -7.09 -1.25 29.32
C ILE A 177 -7.56 -0.73 27.96
N LEU A 178 -7.09 -1.36 26.88
CA LEU A 178 -7.28 -0.86 25.52
C LEU A 178 -8.63 -1.30 24.96
N PHE A 179 -9.40 -0.33 24.47
CA PHE A 179 -10.52 -0.55 23.57
C PHE A 179 -10.01 -0.88 22.16
N ASN A 180 -10.91 -1.22 21.24
CA ASN A 180 -10.51 -1.62 19.90
C ASN A 180 -9.73 -0.48 19.22
N HIS A 181 -8.61 -0.84 18.62
CA HIS A 181 -7.78 0.08 17.86
C HIS A 181 -7.24 -0.63 16.64
N GLU A 182 -7.38 0.04 15.52
CA GLU A 182 -7.24 -0.54 14.19
C GLU A 182 -6.24 0.29 13.40
N SER A 183 -5.81 -0.22 12.25
CA SER A 183 -4.87 0.46 11.37
C SER A 183 -4.79 -0.23 10.02
N GLU A 184 -4.01 0.35 9.12
CA GLU A 184 -3.60 -0.24 7.86
C GLU A 184 -2.74 -1.52 8.02
N ARG A 185 -2.23 -1.81 9.23
CA ARG A 185 -1.46 -3.01 9.58
C ARG A 185 -2.29 -4.09 10.27
N ARG A 186 -3.58 -3.84 10.47
CA ARG A 186 -4.48 -4.80 11.12
C ARG A 186 -4.58 -6.08 10.29
N PRO A 187 -4.46 -7.29 10.89
CA PRO A 187 -4.65 -8.53 10.15
C PRO A 187 -6.08 -8.69 9.60
N GLU A 188 -6.22 -9.28 8.41
CA GLU A 188 -7.50 -9.47 7.72
C GLU A 188 -8.51 -10.35 8.48
N ILE A 189 -8.05 -11.14 9.46
CA ILE A 189 -8.93 -11.95 10.32
C ILE A 189 -9.86 -11.10 11.22
N PHE A 190 -9.52 -9.82 11.45
CA PHE A 190 -10.34 -8.88 12.20
C PHE A 190 -11.33 -8.13 11.29
N VAL A 191 -12.50 -7.80 11.84
CA VAL A 191 -13.67 -7.33 11.08
C VAL A 191 -13.40 -6.08 10.24
N THR A 192 -12.67 -5.10 10.77
CA THR A 192 -12.37 -3.82 10.11
C THR A 192 -11.51 -4.00 8.87
N CYS A 193 -10.41 -4.77 8.98
CA CYS A 193 -9.54 -5.08 7.85
C CYS A 193 -10.23 -6.02 6.86
N LYS A 194 -11.00 -7.01 7.33
CA LYS A 194 -11.85 -7.86 6.46
C LYS A 194 -12.77 -7.01 5.58
N ILE A 195 -13.45 -6.01 6.17
CA ILE A 195 -14.34 -5.09 5.46
C ILE A 195 -13.55 -4.25 4.45
N ALA A 196 -12.47 -3.58 4.89
CA ALA A 196 -11.66 -2.72 4.03
C ALA A 196 -11.07 -3.48 2.82
N SER A 197 -10.58 -4.70 3.05
CA SER A 197 -10.07 -5.61 2.02
C SER A 197 -11.16 -6.03 1.05
N ALA A 198 -12.32 -6.46 1.55
CA ALA A 198 -13.41 -6.89 0.70
C ALA A 198 -14.01 -5.74 -0.13
N ALA A 199 -14.23 -4.55 0.47
CA ALA A 199 -14.65 -3.37 -0.27
C ALA A 199 -13.68 -3.05 -1.43
N SER A 200 -12.36 -3.09 -1.15
CA SER A 200 -11.32 -2.86 -2.15
C SER A 200 -11.30 -3.91 -3.27
N ARG A 201 -11.54 -5.19 -2.95
CA ARG A 201 -11.58 -6.29 -3.92
C ARG A 201 -12.87 -6.28 -4.75
N ILE A 202 -14.02 -5.99 -4.13
CA ILE A 202 -15.32 -5.91 -4.80
C ILE A 202 -15.32 -4.76 -5.80
N ALA A 203 -14.85 -3.58 -5.41
CA ALA A 203 -14.72 -2.44 -6.32
C ALA A 203 -13.79 -2.71 -7.51
N GLN A 204 -12.83 -3.62 -7.36
CA GLN A 204 -11.90 -4.03 -8.42
C GLN A 204 -12.32 -5.33 -9.14
N GLY A 205 -13.53 -5.84 -8.88
CA GLY A 205 -14.09 -7.02 -9.54
C GLY A 205 -13.39 -8.35 -9.20
N LEU A 206 -12.68 -8.44 -8.09
CA LEU A 206 -11.96 -9.63 -7.64
C LEU A 206 -12.74 -10.48 -6.63
N GLN A 207 -13.81 -9.95 -6.08
CA GLN A 207 -14.65 -10.60 -5.09
C GLN A 207 -16.09 -10.17 -5.35
N ASP A 208 -17.05 -11.09 -5.25
CA ASP A 208 -18.46 -10.77 -5.51
C ASP A 208 -19.16 -10.19 -4.28
N LYS A 209 -18.88 -10.74 -3.10
CA LYS A 209 -19.60 -10.42 -1.84
C LYS A 209 -18.71 -10.52 -0.61
N LEU A 210 -19.09 -9.80 0.44
CA LEU A 210 -18.54 -9.88 1.79
C LEU A 210 -19.56 -10.51 2.75
N SER A 211 -19.22 -11.65 3.35
CA SER A 211 -20.05 -12.29 4.38
C SER A 211 -19.57 -11.88 5.79
N LEU A 212 -20.47 -11.46 6.67
CA LEU A 212 -20.18 -10.98 8.04
C LEU A 212 -21.11 -11.64 9.07
N GLY A 213 -20.80 -11.43 10.36
CA GLY A 213 -21.65 -11.87 11.47
C GLY A 213 -22.62 -10.75 11.89
N ASN A 214 -22.61 -10.43 13.17
CA ASN A 214 -23.46 -9.38 13.75
C ASN A 214 -23.10 -7.97 13.25
N LEU A 215 -23.91 -7.40 12.35
CA LEU A 215 -23.75 -6.04 11.83
C LEU A 215 -24.09 -4.94 12.87
N ASN A 216 -24.86 -5.29 13.90
CA ASN A 216 -25.32 -4.35 14.93
C ASN A 216 -24.36 -4.26 16.12
N ALA A 217 -23.26 -5.03 16.13
CA ALA A 217 -22.26 -4.96 17.19
C ALA A 217 -21.63 -3.54 17.23
N LEU A 218 -21.62 -2.94 18.43
CA LEU A 218 -21.08 -1.60 18.66
C LEU A 218 -19.68 -1.68 19.28
N ARG A 219 -18.74 -0.93 18.71
CA ARG A 219 -17.34 -0.87 19.19
C ARG A 219 -16.85 0.57 19.21
N ASP A 220 -16.02 0.86 20.22
CA ASP A 220 -15.15 2.03 20.24
C ASP A 220 -13.86 1.70 19.49
N TRP A 221 -13.67 2.31 18.31
CA TRP A 221 -12.54 2.08 17.42
C TRP A 221 -11.62 3.30 17.33
N GLY A 222 -10.43 3.17 17.90
CA GLY A 222 -9.36 4.16 17.76
C GLY A 222 -8.28 3.79 16.73
N TYR A 223 -7.33 4.68 16.52
CA TYR A 223 -6.17 4.43 15.66
C TYR A 223 -4.97 3.91 16.46
N ALA A 224 -4.42 2.77 16.07
CA ALA A 224 -3.34 2.10 16.80
C ALA A 224 -2.10 3.00 17.02
N LYS A 225 -1.77 3.86 16.03
CA LYS A 225 -0.65 4.80 16.14
C LYS A 225 -0.86 5.87 17.22
N ASP A 226 -2.10 6.25 17.51
CA ASP A 226 -2.41 7.18 18.60
C ASP A 226 -2.40 6.47 19.95
N TYR A 227 -2.72 5.17 19.97
CA TYR A 227 -2.76 4.38 21.20
C TYR A 227 -1.35 4.09 21.73
N VAL A 228 -0.38 3.77 20.86
CA VAL A 228 1.02 3.51 21.28
C VAL A 228 1.66 4.73 21.96
N GLU A 229 1.25 5.95 21.58
CA GLU A 229 1.66 7.18 22.27
C GLU A 229 1.16 7.18 23.73
N CYS A 230 -0.10 6.82 23.97
CA CYS A 230 -0.65 6.69 25.32
C CYS A 230 0.07 5.61 26.14
N MET A 231 0.37 4.46 25.53
CA MET A 231 1.10 3.36 26.18
C MET A 231 2.48 3.84 26.68
N TRP A 232 3.21 4.58 25.85
CA TRP A 232 4.49 5.17 26.24
C TRP A 232 4.33 6.22 27.34
N LEU A 233 3.34 7.12 27.23
CA LEU A 233 3.06 8.16 28.25
C LEU A 233 2.80 7.56 29.64
N MET A 234 2.11 6.42 29.71
CA MET A 234 1.90 5.70 30.98
C MET A 234 3.22 5.30 31.65
N LEU A 235 4.19 4.80 30.88
CA LEU A 235 5.51 4.46 31.39
C LEU A 235 6.39 5.67 31.71
N GLN A 236 5.99 6.89 31.37
CA GLN A 236 6.74 8.10 31.71
C GLN A 236 6.28 8.75 33.02
N GLN A 237 5.20 8.27 33.64
CA GLN A 237 4.68 8.84 34.90
C GLN A 237 5.62 8.59 36.10
N GLU A 238 5.42 9.35 37.16
CA GLU A 238 6.13 9.14 38.43
C GLU A 238 5.66 7.88 39.15
N GLU A 239 4.35 7.63 39.14
CA GLU A 239 3.71 6.45 39.74
C GLU A 239 3.03 5.57 38.69
N ALA A 240 3.12 4.25 38.86
CA ALA A 240 2.46 3.29 37.97
C ALA A 240 0.96 3.18 38.28
N ASP A 241 0.13 3.37 37.26
CA ASP A 241 -1.32 3.30 37.38
C ASP A 241 -1.97 2.68 36.13
N ASP A 242 -3.22 2.25 36.23
CA ASP A 242 -3.98 1.65 35.14
C ASP A 242 -4.86 2.69 34.45
N TYR A 243 -5.02 2.57 33.13
CA TYR A 243 -5.75 3.56 32.33
C TYR A 243 -6.60 2.89 31.25
N VAL A 244 -7.85 3.32 31.13
CA VAL A 244 -8.70 3.06 29.96
C VAL A 244 -8.20 3.90 28.78
N ILE A 245 -7.91 3.22 27.67
CA ILE A 245 -7.47 3.84 26.42
C ILE A 245 -8.55 3.57 25.37
N ALA A 246 -9.32 4.61 25.06
CA ALA A 246 -10.51 4.58 24.21
C ALA A 246 -10.71 5.93 23.51
N THR A 247 -11.54 5.98 22.48
CA THR A 247 -11.91 7.24 21.83
C THR A 247 -13.06 7.96 22.55
N GLY A 248 -13.89 7.18 23.26
CA GLY A 248 -15.15 7.66 23.82
C GLY A 248 -16.20 7.92 22.74
N GLU A 249 -16.16 7.17 21.63
CA GLU A 249 -17.18 7.13 20.59
C GLU A 249 -17.43 5.68 20.17
N GLN A 250 -18.65 5.33 19.78
CA GLN A 250 -18.98 3.98 19.30
C GLN A 250 -19.65 4.02 17.95
N HIS A 251 -19.28 3.04 17.13
CA HIS A 251 -19.86 2.85 15.81
C HIS A 251 -20.25 1.38 15.62
N SER A 252 -21.21 1.15 14.74
CA SER A 252 -21.64 -0.22 14.40
C SER A 252 -20.75 -0.82 13.30
N VAL A 253 -20.71 -2.16 13.23
CA VAL A 253 -20.09 -2.86 12.09
C VAL A 253 -20.75 -2.44 10.77
N ARG A 254 -22.08 -2.23 10.76
CA ARG A 254 -22.83 -1.70 9.62
C ARG A 254 -22.32 -0.33 9.17
N GLU A 255 -22.09 0.57 10.10
CA GLU A 255 -21.60 1.92 9.81
C GLU A 255 -20.19 1.87 9.23
N PHE A 256 -19.31 1.05 9.80
CA PHE A 256 -17.98 0.80 9.25
C PHE A 256 -18.07 0.27 7.80
N CYS A 257 -18.93 -0.72 7.53
CA CYS A 257 -19.20 -1.20 6.18
C CYS A 257 -19.66 -0.08 5.25
N SER A 258 -20.63 0.72 5.67
CA SER A 258 -21.20 1.80 4.85
C SER A 258 -20.13 2.82 4.47
N LEU A 259 -19.29 3.24 5.42
CA LEU A 259 -18.18 4.17 5.15
C LEU A 259 -17.10 3.54 4.26
N ALA A 260 -16.75 2.27 4.51
CA ALA A 260 -15.69 1.60 3.76
C ALA A 260 -16.07 1.38 2.29
N PHE A 261 -17.31 0.97 2.01
CA PHE A 261 -17.81 0.81 0.64
C PHE A 261 -17.97 2.17 -0.06
N LYS A 262 -18.41 3.20 0.67
CA LYS A 262 -18.50 4.55 0.14
C LYS A 262 -17.14 5.10 -0.32
N GLU A 263 -16.06 4.81 0.40
CA GLU A 263 -14.69 5.22 0.03
C GLU A 263 -14.21 4.59 -1.29
N VAL A 264 -14.77 3.44 -1.69
CA VAL A 264 -14.50 2.81 -3.00
C VAL A 264 -15.58 3.12 -4.06
N GLY A 265 -16.46 4.09 -3.79
CA GLY A 265 -17.49 4.53 -4.72
C GLY A 265 -18.76 3.69 -4.75
N ILE A 266 -18.97 2.78 -3.78
CA ILE A 266 -20.18 1.95 -3.69
C ILE A 266 -21.09 2.47 -2.58
N ASP A 267 -22.28 2.95 -2.93
CA ASP A 267 -23.28 3.39 -1.95
C ASP A 267 -24.19 2.21 -1.55
N LEU A 268 -24.17 1.83 -0.27
CA LEU A 268 -24.93 0.70 0.25
C LEU A 268 -26.35 1.11 0.67
N GLU A 269 -27.33 0.30 0.27
CA GLU A 269 -28.66 0.25 0.85
C GLU A 269 -28.83 -1.05 1.66
N TRP A 270 -29.22 -0.92 2.93
CA TRP A 270 -29.46 -2.07 3.79
C TRP A 270 -30.92 -2.53 3.66
N GLN A 271 -31.12 -3.82 3.36
CA GLN A 271 -32.44 -4.42 3.20
C GLN A 271 -32.54 -5.73 4.01
N GLY A 272 -33.72 -6.00 4.59
CA GLY A 272 -33.93 -7.14 5.48
C GLY A 272 -33.48 -6.86 6.91
N GLU A 273 -33.61 -7.86 7.78
CA GLU A 273 -33.27 -7.76 9.21
C GLU A 273 -32.63 -9.06 9.69
N GLY A 274 -31.78 -8.97 10.72
CA GLY A 274 -31.16 -10.13 11.35
C GLY A 274 -30.32 -10.97 10.38
N MET A 275 -30.67 -12.25 10.23
CA MET A 275 -29.95 -13.19 9.36
C MET A 275 -30.22 -12.95 7.86
N ASP A 276 -31.35 -12.34 7.53
CA ASP A 276 -31.75 -12.08 6.14
C ASP A 276 -31.26 -10.71 5.64
N GLU A 277 -30.56 -9.97 6.51
CA GLU A 277 -30.06 -8.64 6.23
C GLU A 277 -28.92 -8.63 5.20
N LYS A 278 -29.00 -7.68 4.26
CA LYS A 278 -28.10 -7.55 3.12
C LYS A 278 -27.73 -6.10 2.86
N GLY A 279 -26.50 -5.88 2.42
CA GLY A 279 -26.05 -4.62 1.83
C GLY A 279 -26.10 -4.71 0.30
N ILE A 280 -26.96 -3.90 -0.31
CA ILE A 280 -27.18 -3.80 -1.75
C ILE A 280 -26.43 -2.57 -2.28
N ASP A 281 -25.64 -2.74 -3.33
CA ASP A 281 -25.09 -1.60 -4.08
C ASP A 281 -26.23 -0.92 -4.86
N LYS A 282 -26.49 0.36 -4.55
CA LYS A 282 -27.59 1.12 -5.16
C LYS A 282 -27.44 1.29 -6.67
N GLU A 283 -26.23 1.35 -7.19
CA GLU A 283 -26.00 1.57 -8.62
C GLU A 283 -26.24 0.29 -9.42
N SER A 284 -25.65 -0.83 -8.99
CA SER A 284 -25.77 -2.10 -9.72
C SER A 284 -26.97 -2.97 -9.31
N GLY A 285 -27.61 -2.68 -8.17
CA GLY A 285 -28.65 -3.51 -7.57
C GLY A 285 -28.16 -4.85 -7.02
N LYS A 286 -26.84 -5.08 -6.96
CA LYS A 286 -26.26 -6.35 -6.51
C LYS A 286 -26.11 -6.38 -4.99
N THR A 287 -26.36 -7.54 -4.40
CA THR A 287 -25.96 -7.80 -3.00
C THR A 287 -24.45 -7.93 -2.91
N VAL A 288 -23.81 -7.06 -2.14
CA VAL A 288 -22.35 -7.04 -1.92
C VAL A 288 -21.96 -7.31 -0.47
N VAL A 289 -22.90 -7.20 0.48
CA VAL A 289 -22.72 -7.63 1.88
C VAL A 289 -23.85 -8.57 2.28
N GLU A 290 -23.53 -9.64 3.00
CA GLU A 290 -24.49 -10.60 3.54
C GLU A 290 -24.13 -11.03 4.96
N VAL A 291 -25.12 -11.50 5.71
CA VAL A 291 -24.94 -12.07 7.05
C VAL A 291 -24.82 -13.60 6.95
N ASP A 292 -23.80 -14.16 7.61
CA ASP A 292 -23.51 -15.59 7.64
C ASP A 292 -23.32 -16.06 9.10
N PRO A 293 -24.07 -17.09 9.55
CA PRO A 293 -24.01 -17.59 10.92
C PRO A 293 -22.62 -18.07 11.34
N LEU A 294 -21.76 -18.46 10.39
CA LEU A 294 -20.39 -18.90 10.65
C LEU A 294 -19.51 -17.81 11.27
N PHE A 295 -19.88 -16.53 11.17
CA PHE A 295 -19.12 -15.43 11.76
C PHE A 295 -19.61 -14.98 13.13
N PHE A 296 -20.69 -15.56 13.66
CA PHE A 296 -21.14 -15.30 15.02
C PHE A 296 -20.25 -15.99 16.06
N ARG A 297 -20.24 -15.43 17.27
CA ARG A 297 -19.57 -15.99 18.44
C ARG A 297 -20.57 -16.76 19.31
N PRO A 298 -20.13 -17.76 20.10
CA PRO A 298 -21.00 -18.44 21.07
C PRO A 298 -21.62 -17.48 22.09
N ILE A 299 -20.83 -16.50 22.54
CA ILE A 299 -21.27 -15.40 23.40
C ILE A 299 -20.81 -14.10 22.75
N GLU A 300 -21.75 -13.22 22.44
CA GLU A 300 -21.47 -11.94 21.81
C GLU A 300 -21.36 -10.84 22.87
N ALA A 301 -20.38 -9.94 22.70
CA ALA A 301 -20.34 -8.68 23.41
C ALA A 301 -21.03 -7.63 22.54
N ASN A 302 -22.24 -7.22 22.93
CA ASN A 302 -23.07 -6.37 22.08
C ASN A 302 -22.53 -4.94 21.97
N GLN A 303 -21.87 -4.44 23.02
CA GLN A 303 -21.40 -3.06 23.14
C GLN A 303 -20.06 -3.01 23.89
N MET A 304 -19.16 -2.11 23.50
CA MET A 304 -17.91 -1.78 24.21
C MET A 304 -17.65 -0.27 24.10
N TYR A 305 -17.84 0.50 25.19
CA TYR A 305 -17.81 1.97 25.19
C TYR A 305 -16.89 2.54 26.29
N GLY A 306 -15.65 2.89 25.95
CA GLY A 306 -14.69 3.31 26.96
C GLY A 306 -14.79 4.79 27.37
N ASN A 307 -14.53 5.08 28.64
CA ASN A 307 -14.36 6.43 29.16
C ASN A 307 -12.86 6.75 29.37
N PRO A 308 -12.18 7.47 28.45
CA PRO A 308 -10.76 7.77 28.54
C PRO A 308 -10.44 8.99 29.41
N SER A 309 -11.35 9.43 30.29
CA SER A 309 -11.20 10.68 31.04
C SER A 309 -9.94 10.71 31.91
N LYS A 310 -9.58 9.59 32.54
CA LYS A 310 -8.37 9.50 33.35
C LYS A 310 -7.11 9.68 32.51
N ALA A 311 -6.99 8.96 31.39
CA ALA A 311 -5.86 9.08 30.47
C ALA A 311 -5.73 10.52 29.92
N LYS A 312 -6.85 11.14 29.56
CA LYS A 312 -6.87 12.54 29.11
C LYS A 312 -6.38 13.51 30.18
N ASN A 313 -6.90 13.39 31.40
CA ASN A 313 -6.64 14.35 32.47
C ASN A 313 -5.25 14.19 33.10
N VAL A 314 -4.76 12.96 33.25
CA VAL A 314 -3.49 12.66 33.91
C VAL A 314 -2.33 12.64 32.91
N LEU A 315 -2.51 12.02 31.75
CA LEU A 315 -1.42 11.85 30.77
C LEU A 315 -1.39 12.98 29.72
N GLY A 316 -2.43 13.82 29.66
CA GLY A 316 -2.59 14.82 28.60
C GLY A 316 -2.84 14.21 27.22
N TRP A 317 -3.22 12.93 27.13
CA TRP A 317 -3.44 12.24 25.86
C TRP A 317 -4.73 12.70 25.19
N ASN A 318 -4.71 12.83 23.86
CA ASN A 318 -5.88 13.18 23.06
C ASN A 318 -6.55 11.91 22.49
N PRO A 319 -7.67 11.45 23.07
CA PRO A 319 -8.35 10.22 22.63
C PRO A 319 -8.94 10.29 21.22
N ARG A 320 -9.12 11.49 20.67
CA ARG A 320 -9.78 11.73 19.37
C ARG A 320 -8.85 12.45 18.38
N LYS A 321 -7.55 12.17 18.48
CA LYS A 321 -6.55 12.72 17.56
C LYS A 321 -6.81 12.30 16.12
N THR A 322 -7.19 11.03 15.90
CA THR A 322 -7.68 10.50 14.63
C THR A 322 -9.17 10.18 14.76
N SER A 323 -9.99 10.70 13.85
CA SER A 323 -11.43 10.40 13.80
C SER A 323 -11.72 9.00 13.24
N PHE A 324 -12.92 8.49 13.53
CA PHE A 324 -13.40 7.22 13.00
C PHE A 324 -13.37 7.19 11.47
N GLU A 325 -13.85 8.25 10.80
CA GLU A 325 -13.87 8.34 9.34
C GLU A 325 -12.45 8.32 8.75
N GLN A 326 -11.51 9.07 9.35
CA GLN A 326 -10.11 9.06 8.90
C GLN A 326 -9.47 7.69 9.05
N LEU A 327 -9.79 6.95 10.12
CA LEU A 327 -9.35 5.58 10.32
C LEU A 327 -9.89 4.67 9.19
N VAL A 328 -11.19 4.71 8.91
CA VAL A 328 -11.80 3.90 7.82
C VAL A 328 -11.15 4.22 6.48
N GLN A 329 -11.00 5.50 6.14
CA GLN A 329 -10.37 5.93 4.89
C GLN A 329 -8.93 5.43 4.76
N THR A 330 -8.14 5.56 5.83
CA THR A 330 -6.73 5.11 5.87
C THR A 330 -6.64 3.61 5.61
N MET A 331 -7.50 2.82 6.25
CA MET A 331 -7.53 1.36 6.07
C MET A 331 -7.92 0.98 4.64
N VAL A 332 -8.99 1.56 4.10
CA VAL A 332 -9.47 1.25 2.74
C VAL A 332 -8.43 1.64 1.69
N ARG A 333 -7.86 2.84 1.77
CA ARG A 333 -6.85 3.30 0.82
C ARG A 333 -5.62 2.40 0.78
N GLN A 334 -5.18 1.89 1.93
CA GLN A 334 -4.08 0.92 1.95
C GLN A 334 -4.50 -0.39 1.27
N GLN A 335 -5.70 -0.90 1.54
CA GLN A 335 -6.17 -2.14 0.93
C GLN A 335 -6.35 -2.01 -0.59
N ILE A 336 -6.77 -0.86 -1.11
CA ILE A 336 -6.78 -0.59 -2.55
C ILE A 336 -5.38 -0.80 -3.14
N LYS A 337 -4.32 -0.25 -2.50
CA LYS A 337 -2.93 -0.43 -2.96
C LYS A 337 -2.49 -1.89 -2.92
N VAL A 338 -2.80 -2.61 -1.83
CA VAL A 338 -2.47 -4.03 -1.68
C VAL A 338 -3.14 -4.85 -2.79
N VAL A 339 -4.43 -4.63 -3.02
CA VAL A 339 -5.20 -5.34 -4.04
C VAL A 339 -4.67 -5.01 -5.45
N ARG A 340 -4.32 -3.75 -5.74
CA ARG A 340 -3.69 -3.36 -7.01
C ARG A 340 -2.37 -4.09 -7.23
N LYS A 341 -1.51 -4.17 -6.21
CA LYS A 341 -0.25 -4.92 -6.27
C LYS A 341 -0.51 -6.40 -6.57
N GLN A 342 -1.50 -7.02 -5.92
CA GLN A 342 -1.88 -8.41 -6.18
C GLN A 342 -2.41 -8.62 -7.60
N ILE A 343 -3.20 -7.68 -8.14
CA ILE A 343 -3.65 -7.70 -9.54
C ILE A 343 -2.44 -7.61 -10.46
N ALA A 344 -1.51 -6.70 -10.19
CA ALA A 344 -0.29 -6.55 -10.97
C ALA A 344 0.54 -7.84 -10.92
N GLU A 345 0.81 -8.41 -9.74
CA GLU A 345 1.58 -9.66 -9.57
C GLU A 345 0.94 -10.89 -10.22
N LYS A 346 -0.39 -11.02 -10.15
CA LYS A 346 -1.13 -12.06 -10.87
C LYS A 346 -1.06 -11.86 -12.38
N ARG A 347 -0.99 -10.61 -12.85
CA ARG A 347 -0.84 -10.26 -14.27
C ARG A 347 0.62 -10.35 -14.74
N THR A 348 1.63 -10.16 -13.89
CA THR A 348 3.04 -10.44 -14.22
C THR A 348 3.35 -11.94 -14.30
N HIS A 349 2.47 -12.79 -13.77
CA HIS A 349 2.47 -14.23 -14.06
C HIS A 349 1.75 -14.59 -15.38
N SER A 350 1.17 -13.61 -16.08
CA SER A 350 0.92 -13.80 -17.52
C SER A 350 2.28 -13.70 -18.22
N GLU A 351 2.60 -14.65 -19.09
CA GLU A 351 3.87 -14.75 -19.82
C GLU A 351 4.10 -13.60 -20.83
N GLU A 352 3.52 -12.42 -20.60
CA GLU A 352 3.59 -11.27 -21.50
C GLU A 352 4.75 -10.33 -21.17
N LEU A 353 5.60 -10.09 -22.17
CA LEU A 353 6.70 -9.13 -22.09
C LEU A 353 6.21 -7.71 -21.78
N PRO A 354 6.99 -6.88 -21.05
CA PRO A 354 6.69 -5.47 -20.84
C PRO A 354 6.40 -4.71 -22.14
N ALA A 355 5.61 -3.65 -22.05
CA ALA A 355 5.32 -2.73 -23.14
C ALA A 355 5.95 -1.36 -22.85
N ARG A 356 6.34 -0.61 -23.88
CA ARG A 356 6.87 0.76 -23.70
C ARG A 356 5.81 1.79 -24.01
N LEU A 357 5.65 2.81 -23.18
CA LEU A 357 4.90 4.01 -23.54
C LEU A 357 5.82 5.23 -23.60
N ASP A 358 5.70 6.03 -24.65
CA ASP A 358 6.48 7.25 -24.83
C ASP A 358 5.73 8.49 -24.34
N LEU A 359 6.36 9.24 -23.43
CA LEU A 359 5.76 10.45 -22.88
C LEU A 359 6.09 11.68 -23.73
N ALA A 360 7.37 11.92 -24.03
CA ALA A 360 7.80 13.06 -24.84
C ALA A 360 9.10 12.79 -25.60
N GLY A 361 9.39 13.63 -26.61
CA GLY A 361 10.65 13.56 -27.37
C GLY A 361 10.74 12.43 -28.41
N THR A 362 9.66 11.70 -28.66
CA THR A 362 9.60 10.62 -29.67
C THR A 362 10.16 11.09 -31.01
N TRP A 363 11.05 10.29 -31.62
CA TRP A 363 11.86 10.57 -32.82
C TRP A 363 13.22 11.26 -32.61
N ILE A 364 13.51 11.81 -31.43
CA ILE A 364 14.85 12.37 -31.15
C ILE A 364 15.95 11.28 -31.21
N ASP A 365 15.57 10.02 -30.98
CA ASP A 365 16.44 8.84 -31.10
C ASP A 365 16.92 8.54 -32.54
N GLN A 366 16.39 9.25 -33.53
CA GLN A 366 16.88 9.19 -34.90
C GLN A 366 18.02 10.19 -35.14
N PRO A 367 19.20 9.77 -35.62
CA PRO A 367 20.33 10.66 -35.88
C PRO A 367 20.02 11.83 -36.83
N PHE A 368 19.16 11.61 -37.82
CA PHE A 368 18.77 12.66 -38.77
C PHE A 368 17.83 13.72 -38.14
N VAL A 369 17.24 13.43 -36.98
CA VAL A 369 16.48 14.39 -36.17
C VAL A 369 17.41 15.08 -35.18
N SER A 370 18.10 14.32 -34.31
CA SER A 370 18.97 14.88 -33.26
C SER A 370 20.17 15.67 -33.78
N LYS A 371 20.56 15.50 -35.05
CA LYS A 371 21.55 16.38 -35.70
C LYS A 371 21.11 17.86 -35.76
N LEU A 372 19.80 18.12 -35.84
CA LEU A 372 19.28 19.48 -35.91
C LEU A 372 19.20 20.14 -34.53
N ALA A 373 18.78 19.37 -33.53
CA ALA A 373 18.86 19.74 -32.12
C ALA A 373 18.94 18.47 -31.26
N PRO A 374 20.01 18.29 -30.47
CA PRO A 374 20.10 17.23 -29.46
C PRO A 374 19.01 17.38 -28.41
N GLY A 375 18.60 16.27 -27.79
CA GLY A 375 17.56 16.32 -26.78
C GLY A 375 17.25 14.98 -26.13
N TRP A 376 16.24 15.01 -25.25
CA TRP A 376 15.76 13.85 -24.51
C TRP A 376 14.56 13.22 -25.19
N ALA A 377 14.47 11.89 -25.11
CA ALA A 377 13.21 11.18 -25.20
C ALA A 377 12.89 10.52 -23.85
N ILE A 378 11.60 10.45 -23.53
CA ILE A 378 11.08 9.99 -22.24
C ILE A 378 10.17 8.80 -22.47
N THR A 379 10.39 7.72 -21.74
CA THR A 379 9.60 6.50 -21.79
C THR A 379 9.26 6.00 -20.39
N ILE A 380 8.15 5.27 -20.29
CA ILE A 380 7.82 4.44 -19.14
C ILE A 380 7.68 2.99 -19.60
N SER A 381 8.19 2.07 -18.80
CA SER A 381 7.94 0.64 -18.99
C SER A 381 6.62 0.28 -18.34
N LEU A 382 5.75 -0.41 -19.07
CA LEU A 382 4.44 -0.83 -18.62
C LEU A 382 4.40 -2.34 -18.38
N GLU A 383 3.73 -2.73 -17.31
CA GLU A 383 3.22 -4.08 -17.16
C GLU A 383 1.92 -4.21 -17.96
N PRO A 384 1.85 -5.05 -19.01
CA PRO A 384 0.67 -5.15 -19.84
C PRO A 384 -0.52 -5.67 -19.02
N THR A 385 -1.52 -4.81 -18.82
CA THR A 385 -2.84 -5.19 -18.28
C THR A 385 -3.89 -5.35 -19.39
N PHE A 386 -3.41 -5.39 -20.62
CA PHE A 386 -4.17 -5.34 -21.85
C PHE A 386 -3.47 -6.18 -22.92
N GLU A 387 -4.24 -6.69 -23.87
CA GLU A 387 -3.70 -7.46 -25.00
C GLU A 387 -2.92 -6.53 -25.94
N VAL A 388 -1.62 -6.77 -26.08
CA VAL A 388 -0.78 -6.00 -27.01
C VAL A 388 -0.85 -6.62 -28.40
N LYS A 389 -1.56 -5.95 -29.31
CA LYS A 389 -1.77 -6.41 -30.69
C LYS A 389 -0.70 -5.87 -31.66
N PRO A 390 -0.44 -6.58 -32.78
CA PRO A 390 0.46 -6.08 -33.81
C PRO A 390 0.02 -4.70 -34.32
N ARG A 391 0.97 -3.77 -34.47
CA ARG A 391 0.76 -2.40 -35.00
C ARG A 391 -0.03 -1.44 -34.10
N TYR A 392 -0.03 -1.66 -32.79
CA TYR A 392 -0.73 -0.81 -31.81
C TYR A 392 0.18 0.27 -31.16
N GLY A 393 1.35 0.54 -31.73
CA GLY A 393 2.40 1.25 -30.98
C GLY A 393 2.90 0.38 -29.84
N LEU A 394 3.57 0.95 -28.83
CA LEU A 394 4.06 0.21 -27.66
C LEU A 394 5.24 -0.77 -27.86
N GLY A 395 6.11 -0.51 -28.84
CA GLY A 395 7.32 -1.32 -29.07
C GLY A 395 7.06 -2.73 -29.58
N THR A 396 5.96 -2.95 -30.30
CA THR A 396 5.57 -4.29 -30.80
C THR A 396 6.66 -5.01 -31.60
N SER A 397 7.45 -4.31 -32.43
CA SER A 397 8.54 -4.93 -33.21
C SER A 397 9.64 -5.46 -32.30
N ILE A 398 10.03 -4.68 -31.29
CA ILE A 398 10.99 -5.10 -30.27
C ILE A 398 10.45 -6.24 -29.44
N ARG A 399 9.18 -6.20 -29.00
CA ARG A 399 8.58 -7.31 -28.26
C ARG A 399 8.61 -8.59 -29.09
N ASP A 400 8.30 -8.54 -30.38
CA ASP A 400 8.39 -9.69 -31.28
C ASP A 400 9.84 -10.18 -31.45
N ALA A 401 10.82 -9.28 -31.46
CA ALA A 401 12.24 -9.64 -31.47
C ALA A 401 12.68 -10.31 -30.16
N ILE A 402 12.30 -9.74 -29.00
CA ILE A 402 12.55 -10.30 -27.67
C ILE A 402 11.92 -11.69 -27.57
N LYS A 403 10.67 -11.90 -28.02
CA LYS A 403 10.00 -13.22 -27.99
C LYS A 403 10.77 -14.31 -28.75
N LYS A 404 11.55 -13.94 -29.79
CA LYS A 404 12.40 -14.91 -30.52
C LYS A 404 13.60 -15.36 -29.71
N ILE A 405 14.14 -14.49 -28.86
CA ILE A 405 15.31 -14.78 -28.01
C ILE A 405 14.86 -15.40 -26.69
N TRP A 406 13.85 -14.78 -26.07
CA TRP A 406 13.32 -15.07 -24.76
C TRP A 406 11.78 -15.19 -24.82
N PRO A 407 11.26 -16.36 -25.20
CA PRO A 407 9.83 -16.55 -25.44
C PRO A 407 8.96 -16.48 -24.18
N LYS A 408 9.56 -16.64 -22.99
CA LYS A 408 8.82 -16.70 -21.70
C LYS A 408 8.96 -15.44 -20.85
N GLN A 409 10.17 -14.92 -20.69
CA GLN A 409 10.45 -13.74 -19.86
C GLN A 409 11.77 -13.11 -20.26
N ILE A 410 11.90 -11.78 -20.14
CA ILE A 410 13.20 -11.11 -20.23
C ILE A 410 14.14 -11.60 -19.11
N PRO A 411 15.45 -11.72 -19.39
CA PRO A 411 16.42 -12.16 -18.40
C PRO A 411 16.58 -11.14 -17.28
N ASP A 412 16.87 -11.65 -16.08
CA ASP A 412 17.15 -10.83 -14.91
C ASP A 412 18.62 -10.40 -14.93
N MET A 413 18.88 -9.22 -15.49
CA MET A 413 20.22 -8.66 -15.64
C MET A 413 20.14 -7.14 -15.65
N ASP A 414 21.31 -6.48 -15.67
CA ASP A 414 21.40 -5.02 -15.79
C ASP A 414 20.47 -4.48 -16.90
N PRO A 415 19.48 -3.63 -16.57
CA PRO A 415 18.46 -3.21 -17.53
C PRO A 415 19.03 -2.44 -18.73
N GLU A 416 20.08 -1.64 -18.54
CA GLU A 416 20.73 -0.91 -19.63
C GLU A 416 21.45 -1.88 -20.59
N MET A 417 22.22 -2.83 -20.05
CA MET A 417 22.87 -3.87 -20.83
C MET A 417 21.85 -4.69 -21.62
N LEU A 418 20.72 -5.05 -21.00
CA LEU A 418 19.64 -5.75 -21.68
C LEU A 418 19.06 -4.92 -22.82
N ALA A 419 18.79 -3.63 -22.60
CA ALA A 419 18.32 -2.72 -23.63
C ALA A 419 19.32 -2.62 -24.80
N ARG A 420 20.63 -2.58 -24.52
CA ARG A 420 21.69 -2.58 -25.55
C ARG A 420 21.67 -3.85 -26.38
N LEU A 421 21.55 -5.02 -25.75
CA LEU A 421 21.48 -6.31 -26.44
C LEU A 421 20.26 -6.39 -27.36
N VAL A 422 19.10 -5.99 -26.86
CA VAL A 422 17.85 -5.96 -27.62
C VAL A 422 17.95 -5.01 -28.82
N PHE A 423 18.50 -3.82 -28.61
CA PHE A 423 18.73 -2.84 -29.66
C PHE A 423 19.65 -3.37 -30.77
N CYS A 424 20.78 -3.99 -30.40
CA CYS A 424 21.70 -4.60 -31.36
C CYS A 424 21.06 -5.74 -32.16
N PHE A 425 20.17 -6.51 -31.52
CA PHE A 425 19.48 -7.61 -32.18
C PHE A 425 18.43 -7.12 -33.20
N GLU A 426 17.66 -6.06 -32.88
CA GLU A 426 16.72 -5.46 -33.86
C GLU A 426 17.44 -4.84 -35.05
N ASN A 427 18.63 -4.28 -34.80
CA ASN A 427 19.46 -3.55 -35.75
C ASN A 427 20.66 -4.38 -36.23
N ASN A 428 20.47 -5.70 -36.45
CA ASN A 428 21.51 -6.57 -36.97
C ASN A 428 22.06 -6.02 -38.30
N PRO A 429 23.39 -5.87 -38.47
CA PRO A 429 24.01 -5.38 -39.72
C PRO A 429 23.70 -6.21 -40.97
N GLU A 430 23.22 -7.45 -40.85
CA GLU A 430 22.79 -8.29 -41.98
C GLU A 430 21.37 -7.95 -42.49
N LYS A 431 20.64 -7.04 -41.84
CA LYS A 431 19.27 -6.65 -42.20
C LYS A 431 19.27 -5.85 -43.51
N THR A 432 18.48 -6.30 -44.48
CA THR A 432 18.53 -5.80 -45.87
C THR A 432 17.55 -4.68 -46.18
N ASP A 433 16.75 -4.23 -45.20
CA ASP A 433 15.75 -3.15 -45.36
C ASP A 433 16.34 -1.74 -45.22
N GLY A 434 17.59 -1.61 -44.76
CA GLY A 434 18.36 -0.36 -44.74
C GLY A 434 17.88 0.72 -43.76
N MET A 435 16.88 0.43 -42.92
CA MET A 435 16.30 1.37 -41.96
C MET A 435 16.57 0.88 -40.54
N LEU A 436 17.45 1.59 -39.82
CA LEU A 436 17.75 1.31 -38.42
C LEU A 436 16.66 1.92 -37.52
N SER A 437 16.15 1.13 -36.58
CA SER A 437 15.27 1.59 -35.51
C SER A 437 16.08 2.33 -34.45
N GLY A 438 15.50 3.34 -33.81
CA GLY A 438 16.16 4.00 -32.67
C GLY A 438 16.02 3.21 -31.37
N ALA A 439 16.84 3.52 -30.36
CA ALA A 439 16.94 2.73 -29.14
C ALA A 439 15.75 2.91 -28.16
N GLN A 440 14.83 3.84 -28.41
CA GLN A 440 13.77 4.21 -27.47
C GLN A 440 12.83 3.03 -27.12
N ASP A 441 12.51 2.15 -28.08
CA ASP A 441 11.67 0.96 -27.80
C ASP A 441 12.40 -0.06 -26.93
N ALA A 442 13.68 -0.33 -27.20
CA ALA A 442 14.49 -1.24 -26.40
C ALA A 442 14.67 -0.73 -24.96
N ILE A 443 14.99 0.55 -24.81
CA ILE A 443 15.17 1.18 -23.49
C ILE A 443 13.88 1.11 -22.69
N GLY A 444 12.75 1.59 -23.21
CA GLY A 444 11.52 1.64 -22.42
C GLY A 444 10.79 0.29 -22.25
N ILE A 445 11.24 -0.80 -22.87
CA ILE A 445 10.78 -2.16 -22.54
C ILE A 445 11.67 -2.78 -21.45
N CYS A 446 12.98 -2.55 -21.53
CA CYS A 446 13.94 -3.23 -20.65
C CYS A 446 14.17 -2.48 -19.33
N MET A 447 14.23 -1.14 -19.36
CA MET A 447 14.36 -0.29 -18.18
C MET A 447 13.02 -0.20 -17.44
N PRO A 448 12.92 -0.64 -16.17
CA PRO A 448 11.73 -0.41 -15.37
C PRO A 448 11.51 1.08 -15.09
N GLY A 449 10.32 1.42 -14.62
CA GLY A 449 9.97 2.75 -14.14
C GLY A 449 9.85 3.79 -15.25
N LEU A 450 10.27 5.01 -14.91
CA LEU A 450 10.35 6.16 -15.80
C LEU A 450 11.80 6.38 -16.22
N ALA A 451 12.07 6.52 -17.52
CA ALA A 451 13.40 6.78 -18.03
C ALA A 451 13.42 7.93 -19.05
N ARG A 452 14.47 8.76 -18.99
CA ARG A 452 14.84 9.67 -20.07
C ARG A 452 16.20 9.32 -20.65
N HIS A 453 16.37 9.50 -21.94
CA HIS A 453 17.60 9.17 -22.65
C HIS A 453 17.98 10.23 -23.69
N TYR A 454 19.22 10.71 -23.65
CA TYR A 454 19.73 11.87 -24.39
C TYR A 454 20.43 11.47 -25.68
N TYR A 455 20.03 12.06 -26.81
CA TYR A 455 20.63 11.76 -28.11
C TYR A 455 21.23 12.99 -28.77
N ASN A 456 22.38 12.75 -29.39
CA ASN A 456 23.10 13.69 -30.23
C ASN A 456 23.71 12.92 -31.40
N GLN A 457 22.97 12.77 -32.50
CA GLN A 457 23.45 12.18 -33.76
C GLN A 457 23.79 10.68 -33.72
N HIS A 458 23.42 9.98 -32.64
CA HIS A 458 23.65 8.55 -32.46
C HIS A 458 22.33 7.81 -32.24
N TYR A 459 22.23 6.56 -32.70
CA TYR A 459 21.04 5.72 -32.48
C TYR A 459 20.93 5.22 -31.02
N TRP A 460 22.08 5.11 -30.34
CA TRP A 460 22.16 4.81 -28.91
C TRP A 460 22.42 6.12 -28.13
N PRO A 461 21.74 6.36 -27.00
CA PRO A 461 21.88 7.63 -26.26
C PRO A 461 23.26 7.77 -25.61
N GLU A 462 23.70 9.01 -25.44
CA GLU A 462 24.92 9.35 -24.69
C GLU A 462 24.71 9.22 -23.17
N ARG A 463 23.47 9.42 -22.70
CA ARG A 463 23.10 9.35 -21.29
C ARG A 463 21.70 8.77 -21.12
N ILE A 464 21.52 7.94 -20.09
CA ILE A 464 20.23 7.41 -19.65
C ILE A 464 20.06 7.78 -18.18
N GLU A 465 18.88 8.26 -17.80
CA GLU A 465 18.50 8.54 -16.42
C GLU A 465 17.17 7.84 -16.14
N SER A 466 17.11 7.04 -15.07
CA SER A 466 15.89 6.39 -14.60
C SER A 466 15.40 6.98 -13.28
N ASN A 467 14.09 6.87 -13.04
CA ASN A 467 13.43 7.24 -11.82
C ASN A 467 12.40 6.18 -11.46
N ASP A 468 12.63 5.52 -10.31
CA ASP A 468 11.79 4.48 -9.73
C ASP A 468 11.10 4.94 -8.43
N ASP A 469 11.00 6.27 -8.20
CA ASP A 469 10.29 6.81 -7.03
C ASP A 469 8.80 6.44 -7.08
N GLU A 470 8.34 5.63 -6.13
CA GLU A 470 6.96 5.16 -6.06
C GLU A 470 5.94 6.31 -6.05
N GLY A 471 6.28 7.45 -5.46
CA GLY A 471 5.42 8.61 -5.45
C GLY A 471 5.23 9.23 -6.84
N ILE A 472 6.29 9.31 -7.65
CA ILE A 472 6.22 9.76 -9.05
C ILE A 472 5.52 8.73 -9.93
N LEU A 473 5.84 7.44 -9.78
CA LEU A 473 5.22 6.38 -10.58
C LEU A 473 3.72 6.30 -10.33
N THR A 474 3.30 6.28 -9.05
CA THR A 474 1.87 6.27 -8.68
C THR A 474 1.18 7.55 -9.15
N TRP A 475 1.84 8.71 -9.04
CA TRP A 475 1.30 9.96 -9.55
C TRP A 475 1.06 9.90 -11.06
N LEU A 476 1.98 9.34 -11.85
CA LEU A 476 1.74 9.12 -13.28
C LEU A 476 0.56 8.18 -13.54
N GLU A 477 0.46 7.07 -12.82
CA GLU A 477 -0.63 6.09 -12.95
C GLU A 477 -2.02 6.66 -12.60
N ASP A 478 -2.09 7.62 -11.67
CA ASP A 478 -3.34 8.26 -11.28
C ASP A 478 -3.82 9.33 -12.29
N HIS A 479 -2.96 9.77 -13.21
CA HIS A 479 -3.28 10.80 -14.21
C HIS A 479 -3.18 10.31 -15.66
N LEU A 480 -2.63 9.12 -15.93
CA LEU A 480 -2.49 8.56 -17.26
C LEU A 480 -3.41 7.36 -17.49
N CYS A 481 -4.15 7.39 -18.60
CA CYS A 481 -4.90 6.23 -19.09
C CYS A 481 -4.73 6.07 -20.61
N MET A 482 -5.07 4.89 -21.13
CA MET A 482 -5.01 4.59 -22.56
C MET A 482 -6.38 4.19 -23.11
N ILE A 483 -6.82 4.82 -24.19
CA ILE A 483 -8.02 4.44 -24.91
C ILE A 483 -7.65 3.57 -26.11
N PRO A 484 -8.18 2.35 -26.25
CA PRO A 484 -7.97 1.53 -27.43
C PRO A 484 -8.44 2.21 -28.72
N MET A 485 -7.60 2.15 -29.75
CA MET A 485 -7.85 2.63 -31.11
C MET A 485 -7.62 1.54 -32.14
N PHE A 486 -7.97 1.80 -33.40
CA PHE A 486 -7.62 0.93 -34.51
C PHE A 486 -6.09 0.85 -34.72
N PRO A 487 -5.56 -0.30 -35.20
CA PRO A 487 -4.14 -0.45 -35.52
C PRO A 487 -3.68 0.49 -36.64
N ARG A 488 -2.37 0.75 -36.71
CA ARG A 488 -1.77 1.40 -37.89
C ARG A 488 -2.13 0.62 -39.17
N ARG A 489 -2.64 1.34 -40.17
CA ARG A 489 -3.06 0.75 -41.45
C ARG A 489 -1.87 0.09 -42.18
N PRO A 490 -2.10 -1.01 -42.92
CA PRO A 490 -1.08 -1.58 -43.81
C PRO A 490 -0.55 -0.53 -44.80
N ASN A 491 0.75 -0.55 -45.09
CA ASN A 491 1.42 0.33 -46.06
C ASN A 491 1.37 1.84 -45.75
N CYS A 492 1.07 2.24 -44.51
CA CYS A 492 1.18 3.63 -44.09
C CYS A 492 2.65 4.09 -44.13
N ASN A 493 2.96 5.11 -44.93
CA ASN A 493 4.27 5.74 -44.98
C ASN A 493 4.30 6.95 -44.04
N LEU A 494 4.82 6.75 -42.82
CA LEU A 494 4.94 7.80 -41.80
C LEU A 494 5.87 8.94 -42.21
N MET A 495 6.83 8.66 -43.10
CA MET A 495 7.81 9.63 -43.59
C MET A 495 7.30 10.48 -44.74
N ALA A 496 6.09 10.20 -45.24
CA ALA A 496 5.46 10.99 -46.29
C ALA A 496 5.21 12.43 -45.81
N GLY A 497 5.71 13.41 -46.56
CA GLY A 497 5.53 14.82 -46.24
C GLY A 497 6.30 15.32 -45.00
N LYS A 498 7.33 14.58 -44.56
CA LYS A 498 8.15 14.93 -43.39
C LYS A 498 8.71 16.35 -43.45
N LYS A 499 8.69 17.08 -42.33
CA LYS A 499 9.26 18.43 -42.19
C LYS A 499 10.33 18.47 -41.10
N ILE A 500 11.45 17.82 -41.37
CA ILE A 500 12.57 17.73 -40.41
C ILE A 500 13.42 18.99 -40.55
N ILE A 501 12.99 20.06 -39.87
CA ILE A 501 13.66 21.36 -39.85
C ILE A 501 14.01 21.77 -38.42
N LYS A 502 15.09 22.55 -38.28
CA LYS A 502 15.68 22.87 -36.98
C LYS A 502 14.68 23.44 -35.94
N PRO A 503 13.83 24.42 -36.27
CA PRO A 503 12.89 24.99 -35.28
C PRO A 503 11.92 23.95 -34.70
N VAL A 504 11.45 23.00 -35.51
CA VAL A 504 10.49 21.97 -35.06
C VAL A 504 11.19 20.96 -34.15
N VAL A 505 12.43 20.58 -34.47
CA VAL A 505 13.22 19.69 -33.61
C VAL A 505 13.60 20.37 -32.29
N GLU A 506 13.91 21.67 -32.29
CA GLU A 506 14.15 22.46 -31.07
C GLU A 506 12.90 22.51 -30.19
N ASN A 507 11.71 22.67 -30.78
CA ASN A 507 10.44 22.61 -30.03
C ASN A 507 10.21 21.24 -29.41
N LEU A 508 10.47 20.15 -30.15
CA LEU A 508 10.35 18.78 -29.63
C LEU A 508 11.31 18.54 -28.45
N ALA A 509 12.57 18.96 -28.57
CA ALA A 509 13.57 18.80 -27.51
C ALA A 509 13.20 19.63 -26.26
N LYS A 510 12.73 20.87 -26.45
CA LYS A 510 12.27 21.74 -25.37
C LYS A 510 11.05 21.17 -24.65
N ALA A 511 10.07 20.65 -25.39
CA ALA A 511 8.88 20.03 -24.82
C ALA A 511 9.24 18.80 -23.96
N ALA A 512 10.20 17.99 -24.40
CA ALA A 512 10.69 16.86 -23.62
C ALA A 512 11.36 17.28 -22.31
N GLU A 513 12.25 18.28 -22.33
CA GLU A 513 12.89 18.78 -21.09
C GLU A 513 11.85 19.32 -20.10
N ASN A 514 10.88 20.11 -20.60
CA ASN A 514 9.79 20.64 -19.78
C ASN A 514 8.92 19.52 -19.19
N CYS A 515 8.59 18.51 -19.99
CA CYS A 515 7.79 17.37 -19.58
C CYS A 515 8.47 16.61 -18.43
N TRP A 516 9.77 16.33 -18.54
CA TRP A 516 10.52 15.70 -17.44
C TRP A 516 10.45 16.53 -16.16
N LYS A 517 10.73 17.84 -16.25
CA LYS A 517 10.71 18.73 -15.10
C LYS A 517 9.34 18.75 -14.40
N CYS A 518 8.26 18.84 -15.17
CA CYS A 518 6.90 18.87 -14.61
C CYS A 518 6.55 17.54 -13.93
N ILE A 519 7.01 16.40 -14.45
CA ILE A 519 6.81 15.09 -13.79
C ILE A 519 7.57 15.05 -12.46
N MET A 520 8.82 15.51 -12.42
CA MET A 520 9.62 15.55 -11.19
C MET A 520 8.99 16.46 -10.12
N ASP A 521 8.43 17.59 -10.55
CA ASP A 521 7.76 18.57 -9.69
C ASP A 521 6.29 18.19 -9.38
N ARG A 522 5.76 17.12 -10.00
CA ARG A 522 4.34 16.70 -9.97
C ARG A 522 3.37 17.82 -10.36
N ASP A 523 3.80 18.68 -11.28
CA ASP A 523 2.98 19.74 -11.88
C ASP A 523 2.13 19.17 -13.01
N LEU A 524 0.86 18.87 -12.71
CA LEU A 524 -0.06 18.25 -13.66
C LEU A 524 -0.36 19.14 -14.87
N ASN A 525 -0.52 20.44 -14.67
CA ASN A 525 -0.87 21.36 -15.75
C ASN A 525 0.34 21.58 -16.68
N GLY A 526 1.53 21.75 -16.10
CA GLY A 526 2.78 21.82 -16.85
C GLY A 526 3.07 20.52 -17.61
N PHE A 527 2.82 19.37 -16.98
CA PHE A 527 2.95 18.06 -17.63
C PHE A 527 1.98 17.92 -18.80
N ALA A 528 0.69 18.22 -18.61
CA ALA A 528 -0.30 18.16 -19.68
C ALA A 528 0.06 19.08 -20.87
N SER A 529 0.48 20.32 -20.62
CA SER A 529 0.89 21.27 -21.68
C SER A 529 2.09 20.74 -22.46
N SER A 530 3.17 20.37 -21.76
CA SER A 530 4.40 19.91 -22.40
C SER A 530 4.25 18.54 -23.10
N PHE A 531 3.40 17.67 -22.56
CA PHE A 531 3.02 16.40 -23.20
C PHE A 531 2.31 16.64 -24.55
N ARG A 532 1.40 17.61 -24.59
CA ARG A 532 0.70 18.02 -25.82
C ARG A 532 1.63 18.73 -26.80
N GLU A 533 2.44 19.69 -26.35
CA GLU A 533 3.45 20.38 -27.17
C GLU A 533 4.41 19.38 -27.83
N SER A 534 4.85 18.37 -27.09
CA SER A 534 5.69 17.30 -27.64
C SER A 534 4.96 16.53 -28.74
N PHE A 535 3.65 16.28 -28.61
CA PHE A 535 2.88 15.59 -29.64
C PHE A 535 2.66 16.47 -30.88
N GLU A 536 2.35 17.75 -30.70
CA GLU A 536 2.17 18.70 -31.79
C GLU A 536 3.45 18.85 -32.63
N ALA A 537 4.62 18.93 -31.98
CA ALA A 537 5.91 18.93 -32.66
C ALA A 537 6.17 17.62 -33.44
N GLN A 538 5.75 16.47 -32.92
CA GLN A 538 5.85 15.18 -33.63
C GLN A 538 4.98 15.14 -34.88
N ILE A 539 3.74 15.63 -34.79
CA ILE A 539 2.84 15.74 -35.94
C ILE A 539 3.42 16.67 -37.00
N GLU A 540 4.04 17.78 -36.59
CA GLU A 540 4.66 18.70 -37.55
C GLU A 540 5.86 18.06 -38.26
N LEU A 541 6.73 17.33 -37.54
CA LEU A 541 7.83 16.57 -38.12
C LEU A 541 7.32 15.49 -39.10
N PHE A 542 6.28 14.75 -38.70
CA PHE A 542 5.75 13.60 -39.42
C PHE A 542 4.22 13.64 -39.53
N PRO A 543 3.67 14.44 -40.47
CA PRO A 543 2.22 14.58 -40.61
C PRO A 543 1.50 13.26 -40.94
N GLY A 544 2.21 12.30 -41.54
CA GLY A 544 1.71 10.94 -41.82
C GLY A 544 1.32 10.13 -40.58
N MET A 545 1.67 10.58 -39.36
CA MET A 545 1.22 9.98 -38.10
C MET A 545 -0.30 10.14 -37.88
N ILE A 546 -0.91 11.22 -38.39
CA ILE A 546 -2.35 11.46 -38.28
C ILE A 546 -3.07 10.82 -39.46
N GLN A 547 -3.33 9.51 -39.34
CA GLN A 547 -4.08 8.74 -40.34
C GLN A 547 -5.59 9.07 -40.30
N PRO A 548 -6.35 8.79 -41.38
CA PRO A 548 -7.79 8.98 -41.37
C PRO A 548 -8.46 8.20 -40.23
N GLY A 549 -9.27 8.90 -39.43
CA GLY A 549 -9.91 8.42 -38.21
C GLY A 549 -9.18 8.78 -36.91
N VAL A 550 -7.89 9.12 -36.94
CA VAL A 550 -7.14 9.48 -35.71
C VAL A 550 -7.67 10.79 -35.12
N GLN A 551 -7.92 11.79 -35.98
CA GLN A 551 -8.46 13.08 -35.54
C GLN A 551 -9.85 12.94 -34.92
N GLU A 552 -10.71 12.07 -35.45
CA GLU A 552 -12.04 11.81 -34.90
C GLU A 552 -11.96 11.23 -33.47
N TYR A 553 -11.00 10.35 -33.21
CA TYR A 553 -10.74 9.82 -31.87
C TYR A 553 -10.22 10.92 -30.94
N ILE A 554 -9.27 11.72 -31.39
CA ILE A 554 -8.78 12.87 -30.62
C ILE A 554 -9.96 13.78 -30.26
N ASP A 555 -10.77 14.19 -31.23
CA ASP A 555 -11.89 15.11 -31.02
C ASP A 555 -12.97 14.51 -30.09
N LYS A 556 -13.15 13.18 -30.12
CA LYS A 556 -14.09 12.47 -29.25
C LYS A 556 -13.66 12.50 -27.80
N TYR A 557 -12.40 12.19 -27.50
CA TYR A 557 -11.93 12.01 -26.12
C TYR A 557 -11.34 13.30 -25.51
N SER A 558 -10.76 14.18 -26.32
CA SER A 558 -10.21 15.47 -25.87
C SER A 558 -11.24 16.43 -25.25
N LYS A 559 -12.52 16.26 -25.60
CA LYS A 559 -13.61 17.12 -25.12
C LYS A 559 -14.27 16.60 -23.84
N ILE A 560 -13.85 15.44 -23.35
CA ILE A 560 -14.40 14.86 -22.12
C ILE A 560 -13.94 15.72 -20.93
N PRO A 561 -14.85 16.14 -20.04
CA PRO A 561 -14.48 16.86 -18.83
C PRO A 561 -13.44 16.08 -18.02
N GLY A 562 -12.39 16.76 -17.57
CA GLY A 562 -11.30 16.13 -16.83
C GLY A 562 -10.11 15.68 -17.68
N VAL A 563 -10.24 15.60 -19.02
CA VAL A 563 -9.11 15.33 -19.93
C VAL A 563 -8.34 16.62 -20.21
N LEU A 564 -7.04 16.61 -19.93
CA LEU A 564 -6.14 17.76 -20.02
C LEU A 564 -5.27 17.76 -21.27
N ALA A 565 -4.78 16.58 -21.67
CA ALA A 565 -3.92 16.41 -22.83
C ALA A 565 -4.04 15.00 -23.42
N TRP A 566 -3.54 14.83 -24.64
CA TRP A 566 -3.62 13.56 -25.36
C TRP A 566 -2.44 13.38 -26.32
N LYS A 567 -2.12 12.11 -26.59
CA LYS A 567 -1.07 11.71 -27.52
C LYS A 567 -1.29 10.27 -27.97
N ILE A 568 -0.86 9.91 -29.17
CA ILE A 568 -0.87 8.50 -29.61
C ILE A 568 0.33 7.73 -29.01
N SER A 569 0.15 6.45 -28.68
CA SER A 569 1.12 5.59 -27.96
C SER A 569 2.38 5.18 -28.74
N GLY A 570 2.77 5.96 -29.74
CA GLY A 570 4.01 5.78 -30.49
C GLY A 570 4.04 6.47 -31.84
N ALA A 571 5.19 6.37 -32.51
CA ALA A 571 5.45 6.95 -33.82
C ALA A 571 4.55 6.42 -34.96
N GLY A 572 3.73 5.39 -34.71
CA GLY A 572 3.02 4.61 -35.73
C GLY A 572 1.63 5.10 -36.15
N GLY A 573 1.00 6.04 -35.44
CA GLY A 573 -0.33 6.55 -35.83
C GLY A 573 -1.50 5.59 -35.60
N GLY A 574 -1.44 4.71 -34.59
CA GLY A 574 -2.56 3.81 -34.24
C GLY A 574 -2.28 2.97 -32.99
N GLY A 575 -3.34 2.33 -32.46
CA GLY A 575 -3.28 1.44 -31.30
C GLY A 575 -3.91 1.99 -30.03
N TYR A 576 -3.34 3.06 -29.46
CA TYR A 576 -3.92 3.71 -28.29
C TYR A 576 -3.81 5.25 -28.36
N LEU A 577 -4.84 5.91 -27.84
CA LEU A 577 -4.79 7.32 -27.46
C LEU A 577 -4.51 7.40 -25.96
N VAL A 578 -3.33 7.88 -25.60
CA VAL A 578 -2.96 8.18 -24.22
C VAL A 578 -3.59 9.50 -23.83
N LEU A 579 -4.22 9.55 -22.67
CA LEU A 579 -4.82 10.74 -22.10
C LEU A 579 -4.13 11.09 -20.79
N VAL A 580 -3.95 12.39 -20.56
CA VAL A 580 -3.65 12.96 -19.25
C VAL A 580 -4.96 13.49 -18.68
N CYS A 581 -5.36 13.04 -17.50
CA CYS A 581 -6.59 13.43 -16.83
C CYS A 581 -6.32 14.12 -15.50
N HIS A 582 -7.30 14.87 -14.97
CA HIS A 582 -7.22 15.53 -13.66
C HIS A 582 -7.06 14.54 -12.50
N SER A 583 -7.74 13.41 -12.60
CA SER A 583 -7.69 12.33 -11.63
C SER A 583 -8.15 11.02 -12.27
N ARG A 584 -7.97 9.91 -11.56
CA ARG A 584 -8.41 8.59 -12.00
C ARG A 584 -9.93 8.47 -12.17
N SER A 585 -10.72 9.22 -11.39
CA SER A 585 -12.19 9.25 -11.54
C SER A 585 -12.64 9.94 -12.83
N ASP A 586 -11.76 10.71 -13.49
CA ASP A 586 -12.03 11.36 -14.76
C ASP A 586 -11.69 10.48 -15.97
N PHE A 587 -11.22 9.23 -15.74
CA PHE A 587 -10.87 8.33 -16.83
C PHE A 587 -12.12 7.96 -17.65
N PRO A 588 -12.11 8.14 -18.98
CA PRO A 588 -13.26 7.82 -19.81
C PRO A 588 -13.64 6.33 -19.73
N ALA A 589 -14.93 6.03 -19.92
CA ALA A 589 -15.41 4.66 -19.97
C ALA A 589 -14.67 3.85 -21.05
N GLY A 590 -14.20 2.65 -20.68
CA GLY A 590 -13.40 1.80 -21.56
C GLY A 590 -11.91 2.17 -21.63
N ALA A 591 -11.44 3.09 -20.79
CA ALA A 591 -10.02 3.34 -20.62
C ALA A 591 -9.30 2.14 -19.99
N VAL A 592 -8.08 1.92 -20.46
CA VAL A 592 -7.13 0.96 -19.91
C VAL A 592 -6.23 1.73 -18.95
N ASP A 593 -6.22 1.28 -17.70
CA ASP A 593 -5.29 1.78 -16.69
C ASP A 593 -3.85 1.51 -17.09
N VAL A 594 -3.00 2.51 -16.90
CA VAL A 594 -1.55 2.38 -17.03
C VAL A 594 -0.99 1.79 -15.75
N TYR A 595 -0.16 0.75 -15.88
CA TYR A 595 0.62 0.19 -14.78
C TYR A 595 2.10 0.22 -15.14
N ILE A 596 2.87 1.01 -14.42
CA ILE A 596 4.30 1.18 -14.66
C ILE A 596 5.03 0.00 -14.01
N ARG A 597 5.95 -0.63 -14.74
CA ARG A 597 6.77 -1.73 -14.25
C ARG A 597 7.76 -1.21 -13.21
N ARG A 598 7.79 -1.81 -12.03
CA ARG A 598 8.74 -1.48 -10.97
C ARG A 598 10.04 -2.26 -11.17
N GLY A 599 11.17 -1.67 -10.78
CA GLY A 599 12.44 -2.38 -10.70
C GLY A 599 12.35 -3.48 -9.64
N LYS A 600 12.98 -4.64 -9.91
CA LYS A 600 13.23 -5.62 -8.85
C LYS A 600 14.30 -5.03 -7.94
N ILE A 601 13.99 -4.89 -6.65
CA ILE A 601 14.91 -4.43 -5.60
C ILE A 601 15.87 -5.56 -5.25
#